data_AF-A0A7W7DVV6-F1
#
_entry.id   AF-A0A7W7DVV6-F1
#
_cell.length_a   1.000
_cell.length_b   1.000
_cell.length_c   1.000
_cell.angle_alpha   90.00
_cell.angle_beta   90.00
_cell.angle_gamma   90.00
#
_symmetry.space_group_name_H-M   'P 1'
#
loop_
_entity.id
_entity.type
_entity.pdbx_description
1 polymer ?
#
loop_
_entity_poly.entity_id
_entity_poly.type
_entity_poly.pdbx_seq_one_letter_code
_entity_poly.pdbx_strand_id
1 'polypeptide(L)'
;MAERAPSACPGKPWEDKFVRYEIRVEGHLSETLAKAFPELGHVVMAGQTVLFGPVVDEAHLFGLLARCQSLGLRVVEMRPVPE
;
A
#
# COMPACT_ATOMS: atom_id res chain seq x y z
N MET A 1 9.60 6.66 48.17
CA MET A 1 8.32 6.56 47.45
C MET A 1 8.55 7.18 46.08
N ALA A 2 8.88 6.37 45.07
CA ALA A 2 9.16 6.85 43.72
C ALA A 2 7.96 6.54 42.84
N GLU A 3 7.41 7.58 42.21
CA GLU A 3 6.37 7.51 41.19
C GLU A 3 6.77 6.52 40.09
N ARG A 4 5.99 5.45 39.94
CA ARG A 4 6.06 4.56 38.78
C ARG A 4 5.16 5.15 37.70
N ALA A 5 5.73 5.98 36.83
CA ALA A 5 5.14 6.25 35.53
C ALA A 5 5.17 4.96 34.69
N PRO A 6 4.10 4.63 33.93
CA PRO A 6 4.09 3.47 33.05
C PRO A 6 5.00 3.73 31.85
N SER A 7 5.87 2.76 31.57
CA SER A 7 6.76 2.70 30.41
C SER A 7 5.96 2.53 29.12
N ALA A 8 5.31 3.58 28.64
CA ALA A 8 4.92 3.68 27.25
C ALA A 8 6.16 4.12 26.47
N CYS A 9 6.82 3.17 25.82
CA CYS A 9 7.89 3.46 24.87
C CYS A 9 7.37 4.47 23.84
N PRO A 10 7.95 5.67 23.71
CA PRO A 10 7.55 6.58 22.65
C PRO A 10 8.10 6.02 21.34
N GLY A 11 7.24 5.38 20.55
CA GLY A 11 7.50 5.17 19.13
C GLY A 11 7.86 6.52 18.51
N LYS A 12 9.03 6.59 17.86
CA LYS A 12 9.66 7.84 17.44
C LYS A 12 8.71 8.69 16.56
N PRO A 13 8.47 9.97 16.89
CA PRO A 13 7.52 10.82 16.18
C PRO A 13 8.08 11.55 14.93
N TRP A 14 9.09 11.02 14.24
CA TRP A 14 9.64 11.67 13.03
C TRP A 14 10.16 10.72 11.94
N GLU A 15 9.99 9.41 12.09
CA GLU A 15 10.16 8.51 10.94
C GLU A 15 8.81 8.49 10.21
N ASP A 16 8.53 9.54 9.44
CA ASP A 16 7.63 9.50 8.29
C ASP A 16 8.22 8.50 7.27
N LYS A 17 8.30 7.23 7.66
CA LYS A 17 8.53 6.11 6.77
C LYS A 17 7.26 5.98 5.98
N PHE A 18 7.17 6.72 4.87
CA PHE A 18 6.26 6.38 3.81
C PHE A 18 6.66 4.99 3.32
N VAL A 19 6.07 3.96 3.93
CA VAL A 19 6.29 2.58 3.52
C VAL A 19 5.64 2.47 2.15
N ARG A 20 6.47 2.27 1.14
CA ARG A 20 5.97 2.00 -0.20
C ARG A 20 5.47 0.57 -0.21
N TYR A 21 4.29 0.36 -0.76
CA TYR A 21 3.75 -0.98 -0.97
C TYR A 21 3.76 -1.29 -2.44
N GLU A 22 4.07 -2.54 -2.74
CA GLU A 22 3.84 -3.15 -4.03
C GLU A 22 2.67 -4.12 -3.92
N ILE A 23 1.66 -3.92 -4.75
CA ILE A 23 0.46 -4.74 -4.85
C ILE A 23 0.44 -5.29 -6.28
N ARG A 24 0.70 -6.58 -6.43
CA ARG A 24 0.61 -7.26 -7.72
C ARG A 24 -0.79 -7.80 -7.89
N VAL A 25 -1.37 -7.54 -9.04
CA VAL A 25 -2.65 -8.07 -9.48
C VAL A 25 -2.48 -8.96 -10.70
N GLU A 26 -3.27 -10.03 -10.76
CA GLU A 26 -3.39 -10.88 -11.94
C GLU A 26 -4.15 -10.15 -13.04
N GLY A 27 -3.63 -10.22 -14.27
CA GLY A 27 -4.23 -9.59 -15.42
C GLY A 27 -3.70 -8.19 -15.73
N HIS A 28 -4.30 -7.57 -16.74
CA HIS A 28 -3.90 -6.29 -17.27
C HIS A 28 -4.79 -5.17 -16.73
N LEU A 29 -4.18 -4.26 -15.99
CA LEU A 29 -4.81 -3.01 -15.58
C LEU A 29 -4.76 -2.08 -16.80
N SER A 30 -5.92 -1.88 -17.44
CA SER A 30 -6.03 -0.96 -18.58
C SER A 30 -5.76 0.47 -18.13
N GLU A 31 -5.34 1.36 -19.03
CA GLU A 31 -5.14 2.79 -18.73
C GLU A 31 -6.33 3.43 -18.01
N THR A 32 -7.56 3.04 -18.36
CA THR A 32 -8.78 3.50 -17.69
C THR A 32 -8.84 3.10 -16.23
N LEU A 33 -8.45 1.87 -15.90
CA LEU A 33 -8.39 1.39 -14.52
C LEU A 33 -7.22 2.04 -13.77
N ALA A 34 -6.11 2.32 -14.45
CA ALA A 34 -4.96 2.97 -13.85
C ALA A 34 -5.29 4.39 -13.39
N LYS A 35 -6.20 5.08 -14.10
CA LYS A 35 -6.75 6.37 -13.67
C LYS A 35 -7.52 6.30 -12.35
N ALA A 36 -7.95 5.11 -11.89
CA ALA A 36 -8.55 4.94 -10.56
C ALA A 36 -7.53 5.02 -9.42
N PHE A 37 -6.23 4.93 -9.75
CA PHE A 37 -5.11 4.97 -8.80
C PHE A 37 -4.09 6.07 -9.18
N PRO A 38 -4.49 7.34 -9.26
CA PRO A 38 -3.59 8.42 -9.66
C PRO A 38 -2.44 8.65 -8.65
N GLU A 39 -2.64 8.22 -7.40
CA GLU A 39 -1.66 8.29 -6.31
C GLU A 39 -0.63 7.14 -6.35
N LEU A 40 -0.88 6.08 -7.13
CA LEU A 40 0.03 4.95 -7.28
C LEU A 40 0.60 4.89 -8.70
N GLY A 41 1.88 4.53 -8.79
CA GLY A 41 2.45 4.02 -10.02
C GLY A 41 1.86 2.66 -10.37
N HIS A 42 1.74 2.36 -11.66
CA HIS A 42 1.37 1.04 -12.14
C HIS A 42 2.35 0.61 -13.24
N VAL A 43 2.71 -0.66 -13.24
CA VAL A 43 3.64 -1.25 -14.21
C VAL A 43 3.08 -2.61 -14.65
N VAL A 44 2.88 -2.78 -15.95
CA VAL A 44 2.39 -4.03 -16.53
C VAL A 44 3.58 -4.91 -16.92
N MET A 45 3.63 -6.13 -16.39
CA MET A 45 4.73 -7.08 -16.55
C MET A 45 4.19 -8.46 -16.86
N ALA A 46 4.52 -9.01 -18.03
CA ALA A 46 4.29 -10.42 -18.41
C ALA A 46 2.90 -10.99 -18.02
N GLY A 47 1.81 -10.25 -18.25
CA GLY A 47 0.45 -10.70 -17.94
C GLY A 47 -0.08 -10.29 -16.56
N GLN A 48 0.72 -9.59 -15.77
CA GLN A 48 0.37 -9.10 -14.44
C GLN A 48 0.52 -7.58 -14.39
N THR A 49 -0.13 -6.94 -13.41
CA THR A 49 0.09 -5.52 -13.14
C THR A 49 0.57 -5.32 -11.71
N VAL A 50 1.60 -4.51 -11.54
CA VAL A 50 2.15 -4.11 -10.25
C VAL A 50 1.74 -2.69 -9.97
N LEU A 51 0.95 -2.48 -8.93
CA LEU A 51 0.62 -1.17 -8.37
C LEU A 51 1.64 -0.87 -7.26
N PHE A 52 2.30 0.28 -7.30
CA PHE A 52 3.29 0.65 -6.30
C PHE A 52 3.19 2.13 -5.93
N GLY A 53 3.37 2.44 -4.66
CA GLY A 53 3.37 3.83 -4.21
C GLY A 53 3.36 3.97 -2.70
N PRO A 54 3.43 5.22 -2.20
CA PRO A 54 3.44 5.50 -0.77
C PRO A 54 2.07 5.19 -0.17
N VAL A 55 2.06 4.35 0.86
CA VAL A 55 0.85 4.08 1.64
C VAL A 55 0.96 4.82 2.96
N VAL A 56 -0.05 5.63 3.24
CA VAL A 56 -0.07 6.52 4.41
C VAL A 56 -0.44 5.75 5.68
N ASP A 57 -1.36 4.78 5.56
CA ASP A 57 -1.87 3.97 6.67
C ASP A 57 -2.55 2.69 6.14
N GLU A 58 -2.84 1.74 7.01
CA GLU A 58 -3.64 0.55 6.71
C GLU A 58 -4.98 0.89 6.05
N ALA A 59 -5.68 1.94 6.48
CA ALA A 59 -6.95 2.35 5.85
C ALA A 59 -6.77 2.70 4.36
N HIS A 60 -5.65 3.35 4.03
CA HIS A 60 -5.31 3.65 2.64
C HIS A 60 -5.03 2.34 1.87
N LEU A 61 -4.27 1.41 2.45
CA LEU A 61 -4.02 0.08 1.86
C LEU A 61 -5.33 -0.68 1.59
N PHE A 62 -6.21 -0.78 2.58
CA PHE A 62 -7.51 -1.43 2.42
C PHE A 62 -8.36 -0.76 1.34
N GLY A 63 -8.31 0.57 1.22
CA GLY A 63 -8.97 1.31 0.14
C GLY A 63 -8.42 0.94 -1.24
N LEU A 64 -7.12 0.71 -1.38
CA LEU A 64 -6.49 0.24 -2.62
C LEU A 64 -6.92 -1.18 -2.97
N LEU A 65 -6.94 -2.08 -1.99
CA LEU A 65 -7.39 -3.46 -2.16
C LEU A 65 -8.88 -3.55 -2.50
N ALA A 66 -9.72 -2.75 -1.85
CA ALA A 66 -11.15 -2.69 -2.12
C ALA A 66 -11.42 -2.15 -3.54
N ARG A 67 -10.68 -1.13 -3.99
CA ARG A 67 -10.73 -0.64 -5.37
C ARG A 67 -10.33 -1.74 -6.36
N CYS A 68 -9.26 -2.49 -6.10
CA CYS A 68 -8.87 -3.62 -6.94
C CYS A 68 -10.01 -4.64 -7.07
N GLN A 69 -10.60 -5.06 -5.94
CA GLN A 69 -11.72 -6.01 -5.93
C GLN A 69 -12.97 -5.48 -6.65
N SER A 70 -13.31 -4.20 -6.46
CA SER A 70 -14.43 -3.55 -7.13
C SER A 70 -14.26 -3.48 -8.65
N LEU A 71 -13.02 -3.43 -9.12
CA LEU A 71 -12.67 -3.45 -10.55
C LEU A 71 -12.56 -4.88 -11.12
N GLY A 72 -12.75 -5.91 -10.27
CA GLY A 72 -12.57 -7.31 -10.66
C GLY A 72 -11.11 -7.75 -10.78
N LEU A 73 -10.17 -6.96 -10.25
CA LEU A 73 -8.74 -7.30 -10.23
C LEU A 73 -8.45 -8.24 -9.06
N ARG A 74 -7.78 -9.36 -9.35
CA ARG A 74 -7.35 -10.31 -8.34
C ARG A 74 -5.96 -9.93 -7.83
N VAL A 75 -5.84 -9.55 -6.57
CA VAL A 75 -4.55 -9.33 -5.92
C VAL A 75 -3.85 -10.68 -5.71
N VAL A 76 -2.64 -10.81 -6.24
CA VAL A 76 -1.83 -12.04 -6.15
C VAL A 76 -0.72 -11.92 -5.11
N GLU A 77 -0.18 -10.72 -4.92
CA GLU A 77 0.91 -10.49 -3.98
C GLU A 77 0.81 -9.06 -3.43
N MET A 78 1.07 -8.89 -2.14
CA MET A 78 1.23 -7.58 -1.53
C MET A 78 2.43 -7.62 -0.62
N ARG A 79 3.34 -6.65 -0.75
CA ARG A 79 4.51 -6.56 0.12
C ARG A 79 4.93 -5.11 0.35
N PRO A 80 5.37 -4.77 1.57
CA PRO A 80 6.07 -3.53 1.80
C PRO A 80 7.45 -3.62 1.13
N VAL A 81 7.83 -2.57 0.42
CA VAL A 81 9.19 -2.41 -0.09
C VAL A 81 9.92 -1.36 0.75
N PRO A 82 11.02 -1.72 1.43
CA PRO A 82 11.93 -0.73 1.96
C PRO A 82 12.58 0.00 0.77
N GLU A 83 12.65 1.32 0.86
CA GLU A 83 13.32 2.18 -0.13
C GLU A 83 14.82 1.84 -0.26
#